data_AF-A0A965GP33-F1
#
_entry.id   AF-A0A965GP33-F1
#
_cell.length_a   1.000
_cell.length_b   1.000
_cell.length_c   1.000
_cell.angle_alpha   90.00
_cell.angle_beta   90.00
_cell.angle_gamma   90.00
#
_symmetry.space_group_name_H-M   'P 1'
#
loop_
_entity.id
_entity.type
_entity.pdbx_description
1 polymer ?
#
loop_
_entity_poly.entity_id
_entity_poly.type
_entity_poly.pdbx_seq_one_letter_code
_entity_poly.pdbx_strand_id
1 'polypeptide(L)'
;MEPARKKVLVGMSGGVDSSVAAALLLEQGYEVVGGFMKNWSNCEWRADRRDAIRVAAKLGIPLVSLDFETEYRELVVDYLFREYSAGRTPNPDVMCNKFIKFDLFVREADRLECDYVAMGHYARIEDGKMLAGTDPNKDQTYFLWAMPKAVLPRVL
;
A
#
# COMPACT_ATOMS: atom_id res chain seq x y z
N MET A 1 -2.75 9.72 -31.69
CA MET A 1 -2.65 8.65 -30.67
C MET A 1 -2.79 9.37 -29.34
N GLU A 2 -3.83 9.08 -28.56
CA GLU A 2 -3.96 9.70 -27.23
C GLU A 2 -2.71 9.36 -26.40
N PRO A 3 -2.21 10.29 -25.57
CA PRO A 3 -1.11 9.98 -24.67
C PRO A 3 -1.47 8.76 -23.82
N ALA A 4 -0.51 7.83 -23.68
CA ALA A 4 -0.72 6.62 -22.88
C ALA A 4 -1.08 7.03 -21.44
N ARG A 5 -2.21 6.51 -20.94
CA ARG A 5 -2.62 6.74 -19.55
C ARG A 5 -1.57 6.14 -18.63
N LYS A 6 -1.17 6.90 -17.61
CA LYS A 6 -0.26 6.43 -16.59
C LYS A 6 -0.92 5.33 -15.78
N LYS A 7 -0.17 4.27 -15.50
CA LYS A 7 -0.67 3.07 -14.82
C LYS A 7 -0.30 3.08 -13.34
N VAL A 8 -1.25 2.79 -12.47
CA VAL A 8 -1.10 2.86 -11.01
C VAL A 8 -1.50 1.54 -10.37
N LEU A 9 -0.61 0.96 -9.57
CA LEU A 9 -0.92 -0.16 -8.71
C LEU A 9 -1.41 0.36 -7.35
N VAL A 10 -2.68 0.11 -7.02
CA VAL A 10 -3.30 0.58 -5.77
C VAL A 10 -3.36 -0.57 -4.77
N GLY A 11 -2.79 -0.38 -3.59
CA GLY A 11 -2.89 -1.35 -2.49
C GLY A 11 -4.32 -1.40 -1.96
N MET A 12 -5.05 -2.48 -2.27
CA MET A 12 -6.44 -2.66 -1.89
C MET A 12 -6.54 -3.66 -0.74
N SER A 13 -6.84 -3.18 0.47
CA SER A 13 -6.95 -4.03 1.66
C SER A 13 -8.36 -4.59 1.90
N GLY A 14 -9.35 -4.20 1.10
CA GLY A 14 -10.77 -4.43 1.37
C GLY A 14 -11.41 -3.32 2.22
N GLY A 15 -10.61 -2.38 2.74
CA GLY A 15 -11.09 -1.20 3.46
C GLY A 15 -11.61 -0.07 2.56
N VAL A 16 -12.35 0.84 3.17
CA VAL A 16 -12.95 2.01 2.49
C VAL A 16 -11.89 2.94 1.92
N ASP A 17 -10.84 3.25 2.67
CA ASP A 17 -9.82 4.24 2.26
C ASP A 17 -9.15 3.84 0.94
N SER A 18 -8.70 2.58 0.83
CA SER A 18 -8.11 2.07 -0.42
C SER A 18 -9.11 1.99 -1.56
N SER A 19 -10.39 1.77 -1.25
CA SER A 19 -11.46 1.70 -2.25
C SER A 19 -11.73 3.06 -2.87
N VAL A 20 -11.81 4.10 -2.03
CA VAL A 20 -11.99 5.48 -2.46
C VAL A 20 -10.75 5.98 -3.19
N ALA A 21 -9.54 5.65 -2.73
CA ALA A 21 -8.30 6.00 -3.43
C ALA A 21 -8.28 5.44 -4.87
N ALA A 22 -8.64 4.17 -5.06
CA ALA A 22 -8.75 3.56 -6.39
C ALA A 22 -9.80 4.27 -7.27
N ALA A 23 -10.97 4.60 -6.72
CA ALA A 23 -12.02 5.31 -7.44
C ALA A 23 -11.59 6.71 -7.87
N LEU A 24 -10.94 7.48 -6.98
CA LEU A 24 -10.45 8.82 -7.29
C LEU A 24 -9.38 8.81 -8.39
N LEU A 25 -8.47 7.83 -8.38
CA LEU A 25 -7.45 7.69 -9.44
C LEU A 25 -8.08 7.34 -10.80
N LEU A 26 -9.13 6.50 -10.81
CA LEU A 26 -9.90 6.25 -12.02
C LEU A 26 -10.57 7.53 -12.55
N GLU A 27 -11.20 8.32 -11.67
CA GLU A 27 -11.83 9.60 -12.02
C GLU A 27 -10.82 10.62 -12.57
N GLN A 28 -9.59 10.59 -12.06
CA GLN A 28 -8.46 11.40 -12.56
C GLN A 28 -7.88 10.90 -13.89
N GLY A 29 -8.37 9.77 -14.42
CA GLY A 29 -8.00 9.26 -15.75
C GLY A 29 -6.80 8.31 -15.76
N TYR A 30 -6.34 7.82 -14.62
CA TYR A 30 -5.29 6.80 -14.56
C TYR A 30 -5.80 5.42 -15.00
N GLU A 31 -4.90 4.59 -15.52
CA GLU A 31 -5.14 3.15 -15.63
C GLU A 31 -4.86 2.51 -14.26
N VAL A 32 -5.89 1.98 -13.61
CA VAL A 32 -5.78 1.47 -12.24
C VAL A 32 -5.78 -0.06 -12.22
N VAL A 33 -4.82 -0.63 -11.49
CA VAL A 33 -4.77 -2.05 -11.13
C VAL A 33 -4.81 -2.14 -9.61
N GLY A 34 -5.72 -2.95 -9.06
CA GLY A 34 -5.72 -3.26 -7.62
C GLY A 34 -4.68 -4.33 -7.29
N GLY A 35 -3.99 -4.18 -6.17
CA GLY A 35 -3.13 -5.21 -5.58
C GLY A 35 -3.57 -5.54 -4.15
N PHE A 36 -4.02 -6.78 -3.93
CA PHE A 36 -4.33 -7.29 -2.59
C PHE A 36 -3.12 -8.05 -2.03
N MET A 37 -2.60 -7.62 -0.88
CA MET A 37 -1.46 -8.24 -0.23
C MET A 37 -1.92 -9.27 0.82
N LYS A 38 -1.56 -10.55 0.62
CA LYS A 38 -1.66 -11.59 1.64
C LYS A 38 -0.34 -11.62 2.42
N ASN A 39 -0.35 -11.04 3.62
CA ASN A 39 0.84 -10.95 4.48
C ASN A 39 0.83 -11.98 5.63
N TRP A 40 -0.33 -12.55 5.96
CA TRP A 40 -0.47 -13.47 7.09
C TRP A 40 -1.66 -14.40 6.88
N SER A 41 -1.46 -15.71 7.02
CA SER A 41 -2.51 -16.71 6.81
C SER A 41 -3.43 -16.89 8.01
N ASN A 42 -2.99 -16.54 9.23
CA ASN A 42 -3.77 -16.74 10.46
C ASN A 42 -4.73 -15.57 10.77
N CYS A 43 -5.18 -14.83 9.76
CA CYS A 43 -6.14 -13.73 9.90
C CYS A 43 -7.30 -13.85 8.91
N GLU A 44 -8.27 -12.94 8.98
CA GLU A 44 -9.46 -12.90 8.12
C GLU A 44 -9.19 -12.42 6.68
N TRP A 45 -7.97 -12.59 6.15
CA TRP A 45 -7.57 -12.12 4.83
C TRP A 45 -8.49 -12.58 3.69
N ARG A 46 -9.19 -13.71 3.85
CA ARG A 46 -10.17 -14.20 2.87
C ARG A 46 -11.41 -13.31 2.79
N ALA A 47 -11.85 -12.73 3.89
CA ALA A 47 -12.98 -11.81 3.92
C ALA A 47 -12.58 -10.48 3.29
N ASP A 48 -11.48 -9.90 3.74
CA ASP A 48 -10.88 -8.69 3.20
C ASP A 48 -10.66 -8.78 1.68
N ARG A 49 -10.12 -9.92 1.22
CA ARG A 49 -9.93 -10.18 -0.21
C ARG A 49 -11.24 -10.22 -0.97
N ARG A 50 -12.31 -10.79 -0.40
CA ARG A 50 -13.64 -10.79 -1.06
C ARG A 50 -14.17 -9.39 -1.22
N ASP A 51 -13.97 -8.52 -0.23
CA ASP A 51 -14.41 -7.14 -0.31
C ASP A 51 -13.57 -6.33 -1.30
N ALA A 52 -12.25 -6.54 -1.35
CA ALA A 52 -11.39 -6.00 -2.39
C ALA A 52 -11.84 -6.43 -3.81
N ILE A 53 -12.21 -7.71 -3.99
CA ILE A 53 -12.75 -8.23 -5.27
C ILE A 53 -14.05 -7.53 -5.64
N ARG A 54 -14.98 -7.37 -4.68
CA ARG A 54 -16.27 -6.72 -4.91
C ARG A 54 -16.09 -5.26 -5.34
N VAL A 55 -15.19 -4.53 -4.68
CA VAL A 55 -14.86 -3.15 -5.02
C VAL A 55 -14.20 -3.09 -6.40
N ALA A 56 -13.19 -3.92 -6.67
CA ALA A 56 -12.52 -3.96 -7.97
C ALA A 56 -13.51 -4.25 -9.12
N ALA A 57 -14.41 -5.22 -8.92
CA ALA A 57 -15.47 -5.53 -9.88
C ALA A 57 -16.44 -4.36 -10.07
N LYS A 58 -16.80 -3.65 -8.99
CA LYS A 58 -17.68 -2.47 -9.05
C LYS A 58 -17.03 -1.30 -9.81
N LEU A 59 -15.72 -1.13 -9.65
CA LEU A 59 -14.93 -0.10 -10.32
C LEU A 59 -14.50 -0.50 -11.75
N GLY A 60 -14.67 -1.77 -12.13
CA GLY A 60 -14.26 -2.28 -13.43
C GLY A 60 -12.73 -2.38 -13.62
N ILE A 61 -11.99 -2.59 -12.52
CA ILE A 61 -10.52 -2.71 -12.53
C ILE A 61 -10.04 -4.15 -12.26
N PRO A 62 -8.89 -4.56 -12.82
CA PRO A 62 -8.26 -5.82 -12.45
C PRO A 62 -7.77 -5.78 -11.00
N LEU A 63 -7.77 -6.94 -10.34
CA LEU A 63 -7.22 -7.13 -9.00
C LEU A 63 -6.25 -8.31 -8.99
N VAL A 64 -4.99 -8.07 -8.68
CA VAL A 64 -3.98 -9.10 -8.47
C VAL A 64 -3.88 -9.46 -6.99
N SER A 65 -3.49 -10.70 -6.70
CA SER A 65 -3.18 -11.15 -5.33
C SER A 65 -1.68 -11.36 -5.21
N LEU A 66 -1.07 -10.71 -4.22
CA LEU A 66 0.36 -10.72 -3.95
C LEU A 66 0.59 -11.43 -2.62
N ASP A 67 1.34 -12.53 -2.61
CA ASP A 67 1.65 -13.26 -1.37
C ASP A 67 3.03 -12.83 -0.88
N PHE A 68 3.05 -12.15 0.28
CA PHE A 68 4.27 -11.67 0.93
C PHE A 68 4.41 -12.25 2.34
N GLU A 69 3.76 -13.38 2.61
CA GLU A 69 3.71 -13.96 3.96
C GLU A 69 5.10 -14.33 4.51
N THR A 70 5.98 -14.83 3.64
CA THR A 70 7.36 -15.18 4.00
C THR A 70 8.13 -13.92 4.40
N GLU A 71 8.14 -12.91 3.54
CA GLU A 71 8.87 -11.67 3.75
C GLU A 71 8.29 -10.86 4.92
N TYR A 72 6.97 -10.86 5.08
CA TYR A 72 6.31 -10.23 6.22
C TYR A 72 6.74 -10.87 7.54
N ARG A 73 6.86 -12.20 7.58
CA ARG A 73 7.37 -12.91 8.75
C ARG A 73 8.79 -12.47 9.08
N GLU A 74 9.69 -12.55 8.12
CA GLU A 74 11.12 -12.26 8.32
C GLU A 74 11.39 -10.79 8.66
N LEU A 75 10.73 -9.87 7.96
CA LEU A 75 11.03 -8.43 8.04
C LEU A 75 10.22 -7.69 9.09
N VAL A 76 9.04 -8.20 9.48
CA VAL A 76 8.13 -7.53 10.42
C VAL A 76 7.92 -8.36 11.69
N VAL A 77 7.56 -9.63 11.58
CA VAL A 77 7.23 -10.46 12.75
C VAL A 77 8.48 -10.85 13.55
N ASP A 78 9.55 -11.27 12.89
CA ASP A 78 10.79 -11.63 13.58
C ASP A 78 11.46 -10.39 14.21
N TYR A 79 11.32 -9.22 13.57
CA TYR A 79 11.66 -7.93 14.18
C TYR A 79 10.85 -7.72 15.47
N LEU A 80 9.52 -7.88 15.40
CA LEU A 80 8.63 -7.70 16.54
C LEU A 80 9.06 -8.57 17.73
N PHE A 81 9.28 -9.87 17.51
CA PHE A 81 9.70 -10.79 18.58
C PHE A 81 11.07 -10.44 19.14
N ARG A 82 12.06 -10.13 18.29
CA ARG A 82 13.40 -9.74 18.74
C ARG A 82 13.37 -8.50 19.63
N GLU A 83 12.57 -7.51 19.28
CA GLU A 83 12.46 -6.27 20.09
C GLU A 83 11.76 -6.53 21.43
N TYR A 84 10.70 -7.33 21.44
CA TYR A 84 10.04 -7.74 22.69
C TYR A 84 10.96 -8.55 23.58
N SER A 85 11.71 -9.52 23.04
CA SER A 85 12.70 -10.29 23.81
C SER A 85 13.79 -9.42 24.43
N ALA A 86 14.03 -8.25 23.85
CA ALA A 86 14.99 -7.27 24.36
C ALA A 86 14.35 -6.17 25.22
N GLY A 87 13.09 -6.35 25.66
CA GLY A 87 12.39 -5.46 26.58
C GLY A 87 11.95 -4.12 25.97
N ARG A 88 11.87 -4.04 24.63
CA ARG A 88 11.42 -2.83 23.91
C ARG A 88 10.00 -2.99 23.40
N THR A 89 9.36 -1.86 23.09
CA THR A 89 8.04 -1.82 22.44
C THR A 89 8.22 -1.48 20.96
N PRO A 90 8.26 -2.48 20.06
CA PRO A 90 8.40 -2.27 18.61
C PRO A 90 7.15 -1.65 17.98
N ASN A 91 7.33 -1.05 16.80
CA ASN A 91 6.23 -0.63 15.93
C ASN A 91 6.29 -1.42 14.60
N PRO A 92 5.51 -2.50 14.45
CA PRO A 92 5.53 -3.34 13.26
C PRO A 92 4.96 -2.62 12.03
N ASP A 93 4.05 -1.66 12.19
CA ASP A 93 3.43 -0.95 11.06
C ASP A 93 4.43 -0.07 10.32
N VAL A 94 5.37 0.55 11.05
CA VAL A 94 6.50 1.28 10.43
C VAL A 94 7.34 0.34 9.56
N MET A 95 7.60 -0.89 10.03
CA MET A 95 8.37 -1.88 9.27
C MET A 95 7.57 -2.45 8.09
N CYS A 96 6.28 -2.70 8.26
CA CYS A 96 5.37 -3.11 7.19
C CYS A 96 5.34 -2.05 6.07
N ASN A 97 5.20 -0.76 6.42
CA ASN A 97 5.25 0.31 5.43
C ASN A 97 6.60 0.35 4.73
N LYS A 98 7.71 0.31 5.48
CA LYS A 98 9.06 0.38 4.91
C LYS A 98 9.37 -0.77 3.95
N PHE A 99 9.13 -2.01 4.38
CA PHE A 99 9.62 -3.20 3.69
C PHE A 99 8.58 -3.88 2.79
N ILE A 100 7.31 -3.76 3.12
CA ILE A 100 6.26 -4.48 2.39
C ILE A 100 5.57 -3.51 1.43
N LYS A 101 4.96 -2.45 1.95
CA LYS A 101 4.15 -1.53 1.13
C LYS A 101 4.95 -0.60 0.23
N PHE A 102 6.13 -0.17 0.66
CA PHE A 102 6.97 0.77 -0.10
C PHE A 102 8.33 0.19 -0.52
N ASP A 103 8.45 -1.15 -0.51
CA ASP A 103 9.56 -1.86 -1.16
C ASP A 103 9.02 -3.02 -2.00
N LEU A 104 8.56 -4.13 -1.40
CA LEU A 104 8.07 -5.29 -2.18
C LEU A 104 6.90 -4.94 -3.11
N PHE A 105 5.91 -4.19 -2.63
CA PHE A 105 4.77 -3.79 -3.45
C PHE A 105 5.18 -2.87 -4.62
N VAL A 106 6.21 -2.04 -4.44
CA VAL A 106 6.76 -1.19 -5.52
C VAL A 106 7.48 -2.05 -6.56
N ARG A 107 8.18 -3.10 -6.15
CA ARG A 107 8.78 -4.08 -7.07
C ARG A 107 7.71 -4.85 -7.85
N GLU A 108 6.58 -5.17 -7.23
CA GLU A 108 5.44 -5.75 -7.96
C GLU A 108 4.82 -4.75 -8.94
N ALA A 109 4.76 -3.47 -8.59
CA ALA A 109 4.37 -2.42 -9.53
C ALA A 109 5.30 -2.38 -10.75
N ASP A 110 6.61 -2.54 -10.56
CA ASP A 110 7.58 -2.65 -11.67
C ASP A 110 7.32 -3.86 -12.55
N ARG A 111 7.07 -5.03 -11.95
CA ARG A 111 6.75 -6.26 -12.70
C ARG A 111 5.46 -6.14 -13.50
N LEU A 112 4.51 -5.34 -13.02
CA LEU A 112 3.22 -5.07 -13.66
C LEU A 112 3.26 -3.86 -14.59
N GLU A 113 4.45 -3.28 -14.81
CA GLU A 113 4.69 -2.11 -15.66
C GLU A 113 3.85 -0.89 -15.24
N CYS A 114 3.67 -0.70 -13.93
CA CYS A 114 2.98 0.44 -13.36
C CYS A 114 3.95 1.61 -13.14
N ASP A 115 3.59 2.80 -13.61
CA ASP A 115 4.36 4.03 -13.38
C ASP A 115 4.39 4.40 -11.89
N TYR A 116 3.25 4.24 -11.21
CA TYR A 116 3.05 4.68 -9.84
C TYR A 116 2.46 3.59 -8.94
N VAL A 117 2.56 3.79 -7.64
CA VAL A 117 1.81 3.07 -6.61
C VAL A 117 0.94 4.04 -5.81
N ALA A 118 -0.17 3.55 -5.27
CA ALA A 118 -0.97 4.32 -4.32
C ALA A 118 -1.44 3.43 -3.17
N MET A 119 -1.68 4.05 -2.03
CA MET A 119 -2.18 3.41 -0.81
C MET A 119 -3.28 4.28 -0.21
N GLY A 120 -4.20 3.70 0.57
CA GLY A 120 -5.22 4.47 1.30
C GLY A 120 -4.70 5.23 2.53
N HIS A 121 -3.44 5.68 2.53
CA HIS A 121 -2.88 6.40 3.68
C HIS A 121 -3.27 7.88 3.67
N TYR A 122 -3.62 8.42 4.83
CA TYR A 122 -3.87 9.83 5.04
C TYR A 122 -2.54 10.58 5.25
N ALA A 123 -1.84 10.81 4.15
CA ALA A 123 -0.62 11.60 4.07
C ALA A 123 -0.58 12.29 2.70
N ARG A 124 0.33 13.25 2.52
CA ARG A 124 0.50 13.95 1.25
C ARG A 124 1.94 13.92 0.80
N ILE A 125 2.16 13.99 -0.50
CA ILE A 125 3.48 14.19 -1.09
C ILE A 125 3.41 15.43 -1.98
N GLU A 126 4.33 16.37 -1.74
CA GLU A 126 4.44 17.62 -2.49
C GLU A 126 5.93 17.93 -2.68
N ASP A 127 6.35 18.23 -3.92
CA ASP A 127 7.74 18.52 -4.29
C ASP A 127 8.76 17.51 -3.74
N GLY A 128 8.42 16.21 -3.80
CA GLY A 128 9.27 15.12 -3.32
C GLY A 128 9.43 15.07 -1.80
N LYS A 129 8.52 15.68 -1.04
CA LYS A 129 8.51 15.68 0.43
C LYS A 129 7.21 15.11 0.95
N MET A 130 7.30 14.34 2.03
CA MET A 130 6.13 13.88 2.77
C MET A 130 5.60 15.00 3.67
N LEU A 131 4.30 15.25 3.58
CA LEU A 131 3.57 16.22 4.37
C LEU A 131 2.45 15.53 5.15
N ALA A 132 2.10 16.10 6.30
CA ALA A 132 0.96 15.64 7.09
C ALA A 132 -0.35 15.69 6.27
N GLY A 133 -1.23 14.74 6.57
CA GLY A 133 -2.62 14.76 6.16
C GLY A 133 -3.30 16.09 6.54
N THR A 134 -4.31 16.48 5.78
CA THR A 134 -5.02 17.75 6.00
C THR A 134 -5.84 17.74 7.30
N ASP A 135 -6.32 16.57 7.73
CA ASP A 135 -6.91 16.36 9.05
C ASP A 135 -5.86 15.79 10.02
N PRO A 136 -5.40 16.58 11.02
CA PRO A 136 -4.41 16.13 11.99
C PRO A 136 -4.84 14.91 12.81
N ASN A 137 -6.15 14.67 12.98
CA ASN A 137 -6.66 13.52 13.73
C ASN A 137 -6.62 12.21 12.94
N LYS A 138 -6.42 12.30 11.63
CA LYS A 138 -6.32 11.17 10.71
C LYS A 138 -4.94 11.02 10.09
N ASP A 139 -4.03 11.96 10.34
CA ASP A 139 -2.68 11.93 9.80
C ASP A 139 -1.96 10.61 10.11
N GLN A 140 -1.36 10.02 9.07
CA GLN A 140 -0.64 8.76 9.15
C GLN A 140 0.86 8.90 8.84
N THR A 141 1.38 10.12 8.71
CA THR A 141 2.83 10.31 8.45
C THR A 141 3.72 9.71 9.53
N TYR A 142 3.23 9.61 10.76
CA TYR A 142 3.90 8.89 11.86
C TYR A 142 4.28 7.44 11.50
N PHE A 143 3.49 6.75 10.68
CA PHE A 143 3.80 5.37 10.28
C PHE A 143 4.69 5.29 9.03
N LEU A 144 4.95 6.43 8.38
CA LEU A 144 5.59 6.51 7.07
C LEU A 144 7.00 7.13 7.11
N TRP A 145 7.49 7.55 8.28
CA TRP A 145 8.80 8.23 8.39
C TRP A 145 9.98 7.39 7.86
N ALA A 146 9.85 6.06 7.88
CA ALA A 146 10.88 5.13 7.45
C ALA A 146 10.79 4.76 5.95
N MET A 147 9.85 5.35 5.22
CA MET A 147 9.66 5.11 3.79
C MET A 147 10.91 5.53 2.99
N PRO A 148 11.40 4.70 2.05
CA PRO A 148 12.55 5.06 1.24
C PRO A 148 12.30 6.33 0.41
N LYS A 149 13.16 7.33 0.55
CA LYS A 149 13.02 8.61 -0.20
C LYS A 149 12.99 8.41 -1.72
N ALA A 150 13.69 7.41 -2.23
CA ALA A 150 13.73 7.09 -3.65
C ALA A 150 12.35 6.67 -4.23
N VAL A 151 11.43 6.24 -3.37
CA VAL A 151 10.08 5.80 -3.75
C VAL A 151 9.10 6.98 -3.80
N LEU A 152 9.37 8.09 -3.10
CA LEU A 152 8.47 9.27 -3.05
C LEU A 152 7.97 9.75 -4.43
N PRO A 153 8.80 9.85 -5.48
CA PRO A 153 8.33 10.29 -6.80
C PRO A 153 7.36 9.31 -7.49
N ARG A 154 7.23 8.09 -6.96
CA ARG A 154 6.36 7.03 -7.50
C ARG A 154 5.08 6.84 -6.71
N VAL A 155 4.88 7.55 -5.60
CA VAL A 155 3.70 7.42 -4.76
C VAL A 155 2.73 8.55 -5.09
N LEU A 156 1.48 8.19 -5.36
CA LEU A 156 0.35 9.12 -5.52
C LEU A 156 -0.50 9.18 -4.25
#